data_AF-G5AR84-F1
#
_entry.id   AF-G5AR84-F1
#
_cell.length_a   1.000
_cell.length_b   1.000
_cell.length_c   1.000
_cell.angle_alpha   90.00
_cell.angle_beta   90.00
_cell.angle_gamma   90.00
#
_symmetry.space_group_name_H-M   'P 1'
#
loop_
_entity.id
_entity.type
_entity.pdbx_description
1 polymer ?
#
loop_
_entity_poly.entity_id
_entity_poly.type
_entity_poly.pdbx_seq_one_letter_code
_entity_poly.pdbx_strand_id
1 'polypeptide(L)'
;MRTQGPGSRGEDAAGEGGQVLPALQPGPHYLLPPIHEVIHSRRGATATLPCVLGASPPSYKVRWSKVEPGELRESPILITNGLHARGYGPLGGRARLRQGHRLDASLVLADVRLEDEGRYRCELINGVEDESAAIQ
;
A
#
# COMPACT_ATOMS: atom_id res chain seq x y z
N MET A 1 -4.61 23.95 -75.19
CA MET A 1 -3.53 22.99 -74.82
C MET A 1 -3.03 23.41 -73.45
N ARG A 2 -3.52 22.82 -72.35
CA ARG A 2 -2.94 21.66 -71.65
C ARG A 2 -1.41 21.71 -71.58
N THR A 3 -0.88 21.96 -70.39
CA THR A 3 0.03 21.04 -69.68
C THR A 3 0.15 21.45 -68.21
N GLN A 4 0.07 20.44 -67.34
CA GLN A 4 0.13 20.47 -65.87
C GLN A 4 1.41 19.76 -65.43
N GLY A 5 2.02 20.26 -64.33
CA GLY A 5 2.90 19.54 -63.39
C GLY A 5 4.34 19.26 -63.85
N PRO A 6 5.25 18.82 -62.93
CA PRO A 6 5.03 18.43 -61.53
C PRO A 6 5.99 19.12 -60.52
N GLY A 7 5.85 18.85 -59.21
CA GLY A 7 6.89 19.19 -58.24
C GLY A 7 6.47 19.32 -56.79
N SER A 8 5.80 18.30 -56.27
CA SER A 8 5.47 18.09 -54.86
C SER A 8 6.74 18.08 -53.98
N ARG A 9 6.74 18.86 -52.90
CA ARG A 9 7.65 18.65 -51.77
C ARG A 9 6.82 18.20 -50.57
N GLY A 10 6.66 16.88 -50.46
CA GLY A 10 6.31 16.22 -49.22
C GLY A 10 7.59 16.04 -48.41
N GLU A 11 7.56 16.47 -47.15
CA GLU A 11 8.51 16.05 -46.13
C GLU A 11 7.69 15.32 -45.07
N ASP A 12 7.85 14.00 -45.08
CA ASP A 12 7.21 13.05 -44.17
C ASP A 12 7.92 13.00 -42.81
N ALA A 13 7.08 12.68 -41.81
CA ALA A 13 7.37 11.88 -40.63
C ALA A 13 8.24 12.47 -39.49
N ALA A 14 7.57 12.73 -38.36
CA ALA A 14 7.72 12.02 -37.08
C ALA A 14 6.82 12.78 -36.07
N GLY A 15 5.76 12.21 -35.49
CA GLY A 15 5.79 10.98 -34.74
C GLY A 15 6.22 11.28 -33.31
N GLU A 16 5.35 11.92 -32.50
CA GLU A 16 5.37 11.71 -31.05
C GLU A 16 4.03 12.16 -30.45
N GLY A 17 3.05 11.26 -30.51
CA GLY A 17 2.00 11.22 -29.50
C GLY A 17 2.64 10.83 -28.17
N GLY A 18 3.33 11.78 -27.54
CA GLY A 18 3.84 11.65 -26.20
C GLY A 18 2.67 11.73 -25.23
N GLN A 19 2.01 10.59 -25.00
CA GLN A 19 1.16 10.42 -23.84
C GLN A 19 2.06 10.63 -22.63
N VAL A 20 1.98 11.82 -22.02
CA VAL A 20 2.64 12.10 -20.75
C VAL A 20 1.98 11.16 -19.75
N LEU A 21 2.62 10.01 -19.51
CA LEU A 21 2.32 9.19 -18.35
C LEU A 21 2.45 10.12 -17.16
N PRO A 22 1.40 10.31 -16.34
CA PRO A 22 1.56 11.07 -15.12
C PRO A 22 2.69 10.40 -14.34
N ALA A 23 3.76 11.16 -14.08
CA ALA A 23 4.79 10.73 -13.16
C ALA A 23 4.05 10.34 -11.88
N LEU A 24 4.10 9.04 -11.53
CA LEU A 24 3.62 8.56 -10.25
C LEU A 24 4.56 9.18 -9.23
N GLN A 25 4.24 10.41 -8.79
CA GLN A 25 5.05 11.11 -7.81
C GLN A 25 5.08 10.20 -6.59
N PRO A 26 6.25 9.70 -6.16
CA PRO A 26 6.34 8.98 -4.91
C PRO A 26 5.95 9.99 -3.85
N GLY A 27 4.72 9.87 -3.33
CA GLY A 27 4.30 10.64 -2.17
C GLY A 27 5.31 10.42 -1.04
N PRO A 28 5.39 11.33 -0.05
CA PRO A 28 6.25 11.14 1.10
C PRO A 28 6.13 9.70 1.64
N HIS A 29 7.25 8.96 1.64
CA HIS A 29 7.29 7.61 2.16
C HIS A 29 7.16 7.68 3.68
N TYR A 30 5.92 7.73 4.17
CA TYR A 30 5.64 7.78 5.60
C TYR A 30 6.00 6.48 6.32
N LEU A 31 6.07 5.36 5.60
CA LEU A 31 6.49 4.06 6.14
C LEU A 31 7.98 3.86 5.91
N LEU A 32 8.69 3.50 6.98
CA LEU A 32 10.08 3.10 6.91
C LEU A 32 10.20 1.69 6.31
N PRO A 33 11.23 1.44 5.47
CA PRO A 33 11.53 0.08 5.02
C PRO A 33 11.72 -0.87 6.22
N PRO A 34 11.19 -2.10 6.16
CA PRO A 34 11.37 -3.05 7.23
C PRO A 34 12.84 -3.50 7.31
N ILE A 35 13.38 -3.59 8.53
CA ILE A 35 14.72 -4.16 8.77
C ILE A 35 14.81 -5.64 8.39
N HIS A 36 13.68 -6.36 8.44
CA HIS A 36 13.56 -7.77 8.08
C HIS A 36 12.32 -7.93 7.19
N GLU A 37 12.53 -8.30 5.93
CA GLU A 37 11.45 -8.54 4.96
C GLU A 37 10.81 -9.93 5.16
N VAL A 38 11.57 -10.88 5.69
CA VAL A 38 11.13 -12.26 5.94
C VAL A 38 11.20 -12.55 7.44
N ILE A 39 10.07 -12.97 8.01
CA ILE A 39 9.96 -13.33 9.42
C ILE A 39 9.71 -14.83 9.54
N HIS A 40 10.68 -15.55 10.09
CA HIS A 40 10.52 -16.97 10.40
C HIS A 40 9.82 -17.15 11.74
N SER A 41 8.83 -18.03 11.78
CA SER A 41 8.08 -18.35 13.00
C SER A 41 7.82 -19.86 13.08
N ARG A 42 7.30 -20.30 14.22
CA ARG A 42 6.89 -21.68 14.49
C ARG A 42 5.42 -21.72 14.87
N ARG A 43 4.80 -22.88 14.70
CA ARG A 43 3.40 -23.09 15.11
C ARG A 43 3.21 -22.77 16.60
N GLY A 44 2.15 -22.05 16.94
CA GLY A 44 1.81 -21.64 18.30
C GLY A 44 2.64 -20.47 18.84
N ALA A 45 3.68 -20.03 18.13
CA ALA A 45 4.49 -18.89 18.53
C ALA A 45 3.76 -17.56 18.30
N THR A 46 4.37 -16.47 18.78
CA THR A 46 3.96 -15.11 18.45
C THR A 46 4.95 -14.53 17.45
N ALA A 47 4.46 -14.06 16.30
CA ALA A 47 5.25 -13.35 15.31
C ALA A 47 4.99 -11.85 15.38
N THR A 48 6.01 -11.05 15.06
CA THR A 48 5.88 -9.59 14.91
C THR A 48 6.30 -9.19 13.50
N LEU A 49 5.37 -8.60 12.75
CA LEU A 49 5.61 -8.07 11.42
C LEU A 49 5.93 -6.57 11.53
N PRO A 50 7.12 -6.13 11.12
CA PRO A 50 7.55 -4.74 11.31
C PRO A 50 6.78 -3.78 10.42
N CYS A 51 6.28 -2.69 11.01
CA CYS A 51 5.79 -1.52 10.26
C CYS A 51 5.91 -0.28 11.13
N VAL A 52 6.76 0.67 10.73
CA VAL A 52 7.05 1.88 11.50
C VAL A 52 6.87 3.10 10.62
N LEU A 53 6.19 4.12 11.14
CA LEU A 53 6.05 5.41 10.48
C LEU A 53 7.31 6.25 10.75
N GLY A 54 7.91 6.82 9.70
CA GLY A 54 9.07 7.71 9.78
C GLY A 54 8.70 9.14 10.23
N ALA A 55 7.47 9.55 9.97
CA ALA A 55 6.89 10.81 10.44
C ALA A 55 5.43 10.57 10.84
N SER A 56 4.91 11.36 11.78
CA SER A 56 3.49 11.32 12.15
C SER A 56 2.69 12.23 11.21
N PRO A 57 1.83 11.72 10.33
CA PRO A 57 0.87 12.57 9.64
C PRO A 57 -0.16 13.12 10.65
N PRO A 58 -0.79 14.29 10.39
CA PRO A 58 -1.79 14.88 11.29
C PRO A 58 -3.00 13.97 11.57
N SER A 59 -3.43 13.23 10.55
CA SER A 59 -4.40 12.15 10.62
C SER A 59 -3.80 10.99 9.85
N TYR A 60 -3.96 9.75 10.28
CA TYR A 60 -3.58 8.63 9.44
C TYR A 60 -4.36 7.39 9.81
N LYS A 61 -4.43 6.47 8.85
CA LYS A 61 -4.83 5.11 9.10
C LYS A 61 -3.78 4.18 8.52
N VAL A 62 -3.44 3.15 9.26
CA VAL A 62 -2.63 2.04 8.78
C VAL A 62 -3.52 0.83 8.63
N ARG A 63 -3.39 0.14 7.50
CA ARG A 63 -4.03 -1.13 7.20
C ARG A 63 -2.99 -2.23 7.10
N TRP A 64 -3.22 -3.30 7.86
CA TRP A 64 -2.57 -4.58 7.65
C TRP A 64 -3.48 -5.50 6.86
N SER A 65 -2.91 -6.17 5.87
CA SER A 65 -3.59 -7.19 5.08
C SER A 65 -2.69 -8.39 4.81
N LYS A 66 -3.31 -9.55 4.57
CA LYS A 66 -2.67 -10.70 3.95
C LYS A 66 -2.87 -10.59 2.44
N VAL A 67 -1.79 -10.66 1.68
CA VAL A 67 -1.82 -10.63 0.22
C VAL A 67 -2.08 -12.06 -0.25
N GLU A 68 -3.15 -12.26 -1.02
CA GLU A 68 -3.47 -13.57 -1.58
C GLU A 68 -2.47 -13.94 -2.69
N PRO A 69 -2.25 -15.24 -2.95
CA PRO A 69 -1.42 -15.69 -4.07
C PRO A 69 -1.84 -15.01 -5.39
N GLY A 70 -0.86 -14.50 -6.14
CA GLY A 70 -1.11 -13.78 -7.40
C GLY A 70 -1.50 -12.30 -7.24
N GLU A 71 -1.55 -11.75 -6.02
CA GLU A 71 -1.75 -10.31 -5.73
C GLU A 71 -3.06 -9.69 -6.21
N LEU A 72 -4.00 -10.50 -6.68
CA LEU A 72 -5.29 -10.03 -7.18
C LEU A 72 -6.21 -9.54 -6.05
N ARG A 73 -5.93 -9.94 -4.80
CA ARG A 73 -6.76 -9.63 -3.65
C ARG A 73 -5.94 -9.51 -2.38
N GLU A 74 -6.43 -8.67 -1.48
CA GLU A 74 -5.94 -8.55 -0.11
C GLU A 74 -7.07 -8.79 0.89
N SER A 75 -6.76 -9.57 1.92
CA SER A 75 -7.65 -9.85 3.04
C SER A 75 -7.26 -8.95 4.22
N PRO A 76 -8.10 -7.97 4.62
CA PRO A 76 -7.76 -7.08 5.73
C PRO A 76 -7.67 -7.85 7.05
N ILE A 77 -6.67 -7.52 7.86
CA ILE A 77 -6.40 -8.14 9.17
C ILE A 77 -6.66 -7.15 10.29
N LEU A 78 -6.14 -5.92 10.17
CA LEU A 78 -6.23 -4.91 11.21
C LEU A 78 -6.16 -3.51 10.59
N ILE A 79 -6.99 -2.59 11.07
CA ILE A 79 -6.92 -1.16 10.74
C ILE A 79 -6.76 -0.35 12.02
N THR A 80 -5.87 0.63 12.01
CA THR A 80 -5.64 1.53 13.15
C THR A 80 -5.46 2.98 12.73
N ASN A 81 -5.82 3.90 13.62
CA ASN A 81 -5.48 5.33 13.51
C ASN A 81 -4.46 5.79 14.58
N GLY A 82 -3.69 4.86 15.16
CA GLY A 82 -2.73 5.12 16.24
C GLY A 82 -3.35 5.14 17.64
N LEU A 83 -4.64 5.46 17.78
CA LEU A 83 -5.35 5.44 19.07
C LEU A 83 -6.23 4.20 19.24
N HIS A 84 -6.94 3.83 18.17
CA HIS A 84 -7.82 2.68 18.14
C HIS A 84 -7.34 1.69 17.07
N ALA A 85 -7.61 0.41 17.30
CA ALA A 85 -7.35 -0.65 16.32
C ALA A 85 -8.57 -1.57 16.25
N ARG A 86 -8.92 -2.00 15.03
CA ARG A 86 -9.99 -2.97 14.78
C ARG A 86 -9.43 -4.13 13.98
N GLY A 87 -9.65 -5.35 14.47
CA GLY A 87 -9.32 -6.59 13.76
C GLY A 87 -10.42 -7.01 12.78
N TYR A 88 -10.02 -7.68 11.69
CA TYR A 88 -10.87 -8.15 10.60
C TYR A 88 -10.51 -9.58 10.22
N GLY A 89 -11.52 -10.33 9.78
CA GLY A 89 -11.35 -11.69 9.27
C GLY A 89 -10.79 -12.69 10.31
N PRO A 90 -10.34 -13.87 9.85
CA PRO A 90 -9.89 -14.95 10.72
C PRO A 90 -8.62 -14.60 11.54
N LEU A 91 -7.73 -13.79 10.96
CA LEU A 91 -6.50 -13.35 11.62
C LEU A 91 -6.76 -12.26 12.66
N GLY A 92 -7.80 -11.43 12.46
CA GLY A 92 -8.11 -10.28 13.33
C GLY A 92 -8.32 -10.64 14.80
N GLY A 93 -8.83 -11.83 15.11
CA GLY A 93 -9.02 -12.29 16.50
C GLY A 93 -7.73 -12.61 17.24
N ARG A 94 -6.61 -12.81 16.53
CA ARG A 94 -5.29 -13.10 17.09
C ARG A 94 -4.25 -12.00 16.79
N ALA A 95 -4.68 -10.96 16.08
CA ALA A 95 -3.83 -9.87 15.63
C ALA A 95 -4.03 -8.63 16.51
N ARG A 96 -2.93 -7.99 16.89
CA ARG A 96 -2.93 -6.72 17.62
C ARG A 96 -1.76 -5.86 17.19
N LEU A 97 -1.79 -4.58 17.51
CA LEU A 97 -0.59 -3.76 17.35
C LEU A 97 0.42 -4.05 18.47
N ARG A 98 1.70 -3.89 18.13
CA ARG A 98 2.76 -3.83 19.11
C ARG A 98 2.58 -2.60 19.97
N GLN A 99 2.52 -2.79 21.28
CA GLN A 99 2.52 -1.68 22.23
C GLN A 99 3.96 -1.20 22.39
N GLY A 100 4.26 0.00 21.89
CA GLY A 100 5.59 0.59 21.97
C GLY A 100 5.53 2.10 21.84
N HIS A 101 5.40 2.59 20.60
CA HIS A 101 5.38 4.00 20.28
C HIS A 101 4.23 4.32 19.33
N ARG A 102 3.73 5.56 19.30
CA ARG A 102 2.61 5.96 18.41
C ARG A 102 2.87 5.68 16.93
N LEU A 103 4.14 5.71 16.53
CA LEU A 103 4.59 5.44 15.16
C LEU A 103 4.90 3.96 14.90
N ASP A 104 4.85 3.10 15.92
CA ASP A 104 5.01 1.67 15.77
C ASP A 104 3.65 1.05 15.43
N ALA A 105 3.44 0.78 14.15
CA ALA A 105 2.26 0.11 13.64
C ALA A 105 2.52 -1.39 13.40
N SER A 106 3.56 -1.97 14.01
CA SER A 106 3.92 -3.37 13.81
C SER A 106 2.80 -4.32 14.26
N LEU A 107 2.52 -5.33 13.44
CA LEU A 107 1.49 -6.32 13.74
C LEU A 107 2.07 -7.45 14.59
N VAL A 108 1.48 -7.70 15.75
CA VAL A 108 1.73 -8.88 16.56
C VAL A 108 0.64 -9.90 16.27
N LEU A 109 1.04 -11.06 15.74
CA LEU A 109 0.16 -12.19 15.46
C LEU A 109 0.46 -13.31 16.45
N ALA A 110 -0.50 -13.62 17.32
CA ALA A 110 -0.39 -14.70 18.32
C ALA A 110 -0.86 -16.05 17.75
N ASP A 111 -0.42 -17.14 18.37
CA ASP A 111 -0.84 -18.52 18.02
C ASP A 111 -0.66 -18.80 16.51
N VAL A 112 0.52 -18.49 15.96
CA VAL A 112 0.80 -18.61 14.52
C VAL A 112 0.51 -20.04 14.03
N ARG A 113 -0.17 -20.15 12.90
CA ARG A 113 -0.57 -21.43 12.28
C ARG A 113 0.12 -21.63 10.93
N LEU A 114 0.08 -22.84 10.39
CA LEU A 114 0.68 -23.10 9.07
C LEU A 114 -0.05 -22.32 7.97
N GLU A 115 -1.37 -22.18 8.10
CA GLU A 115 -2.23 -21.46 7.16
C GLU A 115 -1.98 -19.95 7.20
N ASP A 116 -1.28 -19.45 8.23
CA ASP A 116 -0.88 -18.05 8.34
C ASP A 116 0.32 -17.75 7.41
N GLU A 117 0.99 -18.75 6.83
CA GLU A 117 2.06 -18.51 5.87
C GLU A 117 1.58 -17.67 4.68
N GLY A 118 2.40 -16.72 4.26
CA GLY A 118 2.11 -15.87 3.11
C GLY A 118 2.73 -14.49 3.25
N ARG A 119 2.36 -13.62 2.32
CA ARG A 119 2.84 -12.24 2.30
C ARG A 119 1.85 -11.32 3.00
N TYR A 120 2.40 -10.37 3.74
CA TYR A 120 1.64 -9.39 4.49
C TYR A 120 2.02 -8.00 4.00
N ARG A 121 1.05 -7.09 4.00
CA ARG A 121 1.24 -5.71 3.56
C ARG A 121 0.79 -4.77 4.66
N CYS A 122 1.67 -3.83 5.01
CA CYS A 122 1.35 -2.67 5.81
C CYS A 122 1.23 -1.47 4.88
N GLU A 123 0.09 -0.78 4.91
CA GLU A 123 -0.18 0.33 4.02
C GLU A 123 -0.76 1.51 4.81
N LEU A 124 -0.32 2.72 4.47
CA LEU A 124 -0.99 3.94 4.89
C LEU A 124 -2.22 4.13 3.99
N ILE A 125 -3.42 4.05 4.56
CA ILE A 125 -4.67 4.29 3.83
C ILE A 125 -5.19 5.69 4.16
N ASN A 126 -5.66 6.40 3.14
CA ASN A 126 -6.05 7.82 3.12
C ASN A 126 -6.21 8.46 4.51
N GLY A 127 -5.18 9.21 4.87
CA GLY A 127 -5.12 10.11 6.02
C GLY A 127 -4.41 11.41 5.66
N VAL A 128 -4.55 11.88 4.43
CA VAL A 128 -4.18 13.26 4.11
C VAL A 128 -5.45 13.88 3.55
N GLU A 129 -6.23 14.48 4.45
CA GLU A 129 -7.41 15.31 4.20
C GLU A 129 -8.38 14.79 3.12
N ASP A 130 -9.29 13.88 3.49
CA ASP A 130 -10.61 13.86 2.83
C ASP A 130 -11.36 15.08 3.37
N GLU A 131 -11.26 16.20 2.65
CA GLU A 131 -12.15 17.34 2.80
C GLU A 131 -13.60 16.85 2.73
N SER A 132 -14.31 17.01 3.84
CA SER A 132 -15.76 17.17 3.98
C SER A 132 -16.70 16.50 2.95
N ALA A 133 -17.50 15.55 3.43
CA ALA A 133 -18.83 15.31 2.87
C ALA A 133 -19.88 15.45 3.97
N ALA A 134 -20.58 16.58 3.99
CA ALA A 134 -21.90 16.69 4.60
C ALA A 134 -22.93 16.34 3.52
N ILE A 135 -23.85 15.43 3.84
CA ILE A 135 -25.01 15.15 2.99
C ILE A 135 -26.14 16.09 3.45
N GLN A 136 -26.70 16.85 2.51
CA GLN A 136 -27.96 17.58 2.67
C GLN A 136 -29.14 16.73 2.20
#